data_AF-C0LMX3-F1
#
_entry.id   AF-C0LMX3-F1
#
_cell.length_a   1.000
_cell.length_b   1.000
_cell.length_c   1.000
_cell.angle_alpha   90.00
_cell.angle_beta   90.00
_cell.angle_gamma   90.00
#
_symmetry.space_group_name_H-M   'P 1'
#
loop_
_entity.id
_entity.type
_entity.pdbx_description
1 polymer ?
#
loop_
_entity_poly.entity_id
_entity_poly.type
_entity_poly.pdbx_seq_one_letter_code
_entity_poly.pdbx_strand_id
1 'polypeptide(L)'
;MTSSSEAVSLDSLDARLAALEARLTDTHDRLAAAEDELAILRILAAYSPRVDSGDAEGVAELWTEDGVYDVDTSRLEGHDGLVEMVTGDAHQGLIAHGCGHVPSLPVVLLDGTAPWRPATPSSSSAPPSRVGTPSCG
;
A
#
# COMPACT_ATOMS: atom_id res chain seq x y z
N MET A 1 -37.29 27.65 35.00
CA MET A 1 -37.85 27.94 33.67
C MET A 1 -36.75 28.61 32.87
N THR A 2 -35.92 27.82 32.19
CA THR A 2 -34.97 28.35 31.20
C THR A 2 -35.76 29.04 30.10
N SER A 3 -35.29 30.21 29.67
CA SER A 3 -35.99 31.00 28.65
C SER A 3 -35.93 30.28 27.30
N SER A 4 -36.97 30.38 26.46
CA SER A 4 -36.99 29.75 25.13
C SER A 4 -35.78 30.15 24.26
N SER A 5 -35.19 31.32 24.49
CA SER A 5 -33.95 31.76 23.82
C SER A 5 -32.71 30.97 24.25
N GLU A 6 -32.67 30.48 25.48
CA GLU A 6 -31.55 29.72 26.03
C GLU A 6 -31.57 28.27 25.53
N ALA A 7 -32.76 27.68 25.42
CA ALA A 7 -32.95 26.37 24.80
C ALA A 7 -32.50 26.35 23.32
N VAL A 8 -32.88 27.36 22.55
CA VAL A 8 -32.44 27.51 21.14
C VAL A 8 -30.92 27.68 21.02
N SER A 9 -30.27 28.33 21.99
CA SER A 9 -28.81 28.46 22.02
C SER A 9 -28.12 27.13 22.32
N LEU A 10 -28.69 26.29 23.19
CA LEU A 10 -28.15 24.96 23.50
C LEU A 10 -28.29 24.02 22.30
N ASP A 11 -29.46 23.98 21.66
CA ASP A 11 -29.66 23.17 20.44
C ASP A 11 -28.68 23.59 19.31
N SER A 12 -28.42 24.89 19.19
CA SER A 12 -27.44 25.41 18.23
C SER A 12 -26.01 25.00 18.58
N LEU A 13 -25.66 24.96 19.87
CA LEU A 13 -24.36 24.48 20.33
C LEU A 13 -24.20 22.99 20.08
N ASP A 14 -25.21 22.18 20.39
CA ASP A 14 -25.21 20.73 20.15
C ASP A 14 -25.06 20.41 18.66
N ALA A 15 -25.79 21.11 17.80
CA ALA A 15 -25.64 20.97 16.35
C ALA A 15 -24.23 21.35 15.86
N ARG A 16 -23.62 22.39 16.44
CA ARG A 16 -22.25 22.80 16.10
C ARG A 16 -21.22 21.79 16.61
N LEU A 17 -21.43 21.21 17.79
CA LEU A 17 -20.56 20.16 18.35
C LEU A 17 -20.61 18.91 17.46
N ALA A 18 -21.80 18.42 17.12
CA ALA A 18 -21.97 17.27 16.24
C ALA A 18 -21.32 17.50 14.86
N ALA A 19 -21.44 18.69 14.29
CA ALA A 19 -20.80 19.05 13.03
C ALA A 19 -19.26 19.11 13.15
N LEU A 20 -18.72 19.54 14.28
CA LEU A 20 -17.27 19.54 14.54
C LEU A 20 -16.75 18.12 14.73
N GLU A 21 -17.46 17.27 15.49
CA GLU A 21 -17.13 15.86 15.67
C GLU A 21 -17.08 15.12 14.33
N ALA A 22 -18.10 15.29 13.48
CA ALA A 22 -18.13 14.69 12.15
C ALA A 22 -16.93 15.13 11.28
N ARG A 23 -16.55 16.41 11.35
CA ARG A 23 -15.38 16.93 10.63
C ARG A 23 -14.06 16.41 11.19
N LEU A 24 -13.97 16.22 12.50
CA LEU A 24 -12.80 15.64 13.15
C LEU A 24 -12.63 14.18 12.73
N THR A 25 -13.71 13.40 12.71
CA THR A 25 -13.69 12.01 12.22
C THR A 25 -13.25 11.95 10.74
N ASP A 26 -13.85 12.74 9.85
CA ASP A 26 -13.42 12.78 8.42
C ASP A 26 -11.94 13.12 8.27
N THR A 27 -11.46 14.11 9.03
CA THR A 27 -10.05 14.52 8.97
C THR A 27 -9.13 13.43 9.51
N HIS A 28 -9.53 12.77 10.60
CA HIS A 28 -8.78 11.67 11.20
C HIS A 28 -8.67 10.49 10.22
N ASP A 29 -9.79 10.06 9.62
CA ASP A 29 -9.82 8.92 8.71
C ASP A 29 -8.95 9.16 7.47
N ARG A 30 -9.01 10.38 6.91
CA ARG A 30 -8.19 10.78 5.76
C ARG A 30 -6.70 10.89 6.11
N LEU A 31 -6.38 11.32 7.33
CA LEU A 31 -5.00 11.37 7.80
C LEU A 31 -4.45 9.95 8.01
N ALA A 32 -5.21 9.08 8.67
CA ALA A 32 -4.84 7.68 8.89
C ALA A 32 -4.56 6.97 7.54
N ALA A 33 -5.43 7.15 6.55
CA ALA A 33 -5.20 6.62 5.21
C ALA A 33 -3.92 7.14 4.56
N ALA A 34 -3.61 8.45 4.69
CA ALA A 34 -2.37 9.00 4.16
C ALA A 34 -1.13 8.48 4.91
N GLU A 35 -1.24 8.27 6.22
CA GLU A 35 -0.17 7.71 7.06
C GLU A 35 0.11 6.24 6.72
N ASP A 36 -0.93 5.44 6.47
CA ASP A 36 -0.83 4.05 6.04
C ASP A 36 -0.19 3.93 4.65
N GLU A 37 -0.61 4.75 3.69
CA GLU A 37 0.00 4.80 2.36
C GLU A 37 1.50 5.15 2.45
N LEU A 38 1.84 6.16 3.26
CA LEU A 38 3.23 6.56 3.47
C LEU A 38 4.05 5.47 4.19
N ALA A 39 3.45 4.75 5.13
CA ALA A 39 4.09 3.63 5.81
C ALA A 39 4.44 2.50 4.81
N ILE A 40 3.50 2.12 3.94
CA ILE A 40 3.75 1.13 2.89
C ILE A 40 4.85 1.58 1.93
N LEU A 41 4.80 2.84 1.47
CA LEU A 41 5.84 3.39 0.59
C LEU A 41 7.22 3.39 1.25
N ARG A 42 7.31 3.65 2.56
CA ARG A 42 8.57 3.57 3.32
C ARG A 42 9.09 2.14 3.43
N ILE A 43 8.21 1.15 3.66
CA ILE A 43 8.58 -0.27 3.67
C ILE A 43 9.17 -0.66 2.31
N LEU A 44 8.50 -0.32 1.22
CA LEU A 44 8.95 -0.63 -0.14
C LEU A 44 10.26 0.08 -0.50
N ALA A 45 10.41 1.34 -0.09
CA ALA A 45 11.65 2.10 -0.27
C ALA A 45 12.83 1.53 0.55
N ALA A 46 12.56 0.94 1.71
CA ALA A 46 13.57 0.33 2.57
C ALA A 46 14.00 -1.06 2.09
N TYR A 47 13.10 -1.82 1.46
CA TYR A 47 13.37 -3.19 1.03
C TYR A 47 14.60 -3.30 0.12
N SER A 48 14.62 -2.52 -0.96
CA SER A 48 15.68 -2.61 -1.98
C SER A 48 17.09 -2.32 -1.43
N PRO A 49 17.35 -1.20 -0.73
CA PRO A 49 18.68 -0.96 -0.17
C PRO A 49 19.07 -1.97 0.92
N ARG A 50 18.12 -2.51 1.69
CA ARG A 50 18.42 -3.57 2.68
C ARG A 50 18.82 -4.87 2.00
N VAL A 51 18.06 -5.32 1.00
CA VAL A 51 18.35 -6.55 0.27
C VAL A 51 19.64 -6.45 -0.55
N ASP A 52 19.93 -5.29 -1.14
CA ASP A 52 21.14 -5.04 -1.93
C ASP A 52 22.41 -4.88 -1.07
N SER A 53 22.27 -4.54 0.21
CA SER A 53 23.38 -4.44 1.15
C SER A 53 23.62 -5.72 1.96
N GLY A 54 22.76 -6.72 1.82
CA GLY A 54 22.85 -7.97 2.58
C GLY A 54 22.33 -7.87 4.02
N ASP A 55 21.54 -6.84 4.35
CA ASP A 55 20.91 -6.64 5.66
C ASP A 55 19.74 -7.63 5.85
N ALA A 56 20.09 -8.89 6.16
CA ALA A 56 19.13 -9.99 6.24
C ALA A 56 18.08 -9.79 7.35
N GLU A 57 18.53 -9.36 8.54
CA GLU A 57 17.64 -9.07 9.68
C GLU A 57 16.72 -7.89 9.33
N GLY A 58 17.25 -6.82 8.76
CA GLY A 58 16.44 -5.69 8.33
C GLY A 58 15.45 -6.06 7.23
N VAL A 59 15.77 -6.95 6.29
CA VAL A 59 14.79 -7.43 5.30
C VAL A 59 13.66 -8.20 6.00
N ALA A 60 13.99 -9.10 6.93
CA ALA A 60 12.99 -9.87 7.67
C ALA A 60 12.05 -8.98 8.49
N GLU A 61 12.56 -7.94 9.16
CA GLU A 61 11.76 -6.99 9.95
C GLU A 61 10.69 -6.22 9.14
N LEU A 62 10.81 -6.16 7.80
CA LEU A 62 9.78 -5.55 6.95
C LEU A 62 8.54 -6.41 6.78
N TRP A 63 8.61 -7.68 7.20
CA TRP A 63 7.53 -8.66 7.09
C TRP A 63 6.94 -9.00 8.45
N THR A 64 5.69 -9.46 8.44
CA THR A 64 5.13 -10.13 9.61
C THR A 64 5.90 -11.41 9.91
N GLU A 65 5.88 -11.87 11.16
CA GLU A 65 6.61 -13.06 11.61
C GLU A 65 6.26 -14.32 10.77
N ASP A 66 5.00 -14.42 10.35
CA ASP A 66 4.43 -15.48 9.52
C ASP A 66 4.34 -15.11 8.03
N GLY A 67 4.99 -14.03 7.62
CA GLY A 67 4.95 -13.51 6.25
C GLY A 67 5.47 -14.55 5.24
N VAL A 68 4.82 -14.60 4.07
CA VAL A 68 5.23 -15.49 2.98
C VAL A 68 5.63 -14.67 1.78
N TYR A 69 6.86 -14.83 1.33
CA TYR A 69 7.33 -14.27 0.07
C TYR A 69 7.33 -15.35 -1.01
N ASP A 70 6.28 -15.35 -1.82
CA ASP A 70 6.09 -16.29 -2.93
C ASP A 70 6.48 -15.60 -4.24
N VAL A 71 7.59 -16.05 -4.82
CA VAL A 71 8.06 -15.64 -6.15
C VAL A 71 8.00 -16.86 -7.06
N ASP A 72 7.85 -16.65 -8.37
CA ASP A 72 7.67 -17.74 -9.36
C ASP A 72 8.71 -18.88 -9.25
N THR A 73 9.87 -18.60 -8.67
CA THR A 73 10.99 -19.53 -8.50
C THR A 73 11.14 -20.12 -7.09
N SER A 74 10.53 -19.52 -6.06
CA SER A 74 10.72 -19.91 -4.67
C SER A 74 9.65 -19.34 -3.75
N ARG A 75 9.37 -20.06 -2.67
CA ARG A 75 8.48 -19.61 -1.60
C ARG A 75 9.26 -19.56 -0.30
N LEU A 76 9.34 -18.39 0.30
CA LEU A 76 10.05 -18.14 1.56
C LEU A 76 9.01 -17.93 2.65
N GLU A 77 9.14 -18.66 3.75
CA GLU A 77 8.17 -18.64 4.84
C GLU A 77 8.81 -18.10 6.11
N GLY A 78 8.14 -17.12 6.70
CA GLY A 78 8.58 -16.42 7.89
C GLY A 78 9.92 -15.70 7.72
N HIS A 79 10.43 -15.20 8.84
CA HIS A 79 11.69 -14.47 8.88
C HIS A 79 12.89 -15.35 8.51
N ASP A 80 12.90 -16.63 8.91
CA ASP A 80 14.00 -17.55 8.61
C ASP A 80 14.20 -17.72 7.09
N GLY A 81 13.12 -17.88 6.32
CA GLY A 81 13.21 -18.02 4.86
C GLY A 81 13.75 -16.75 4.18
N LEU A 82 13.41 -15.56 4.70
CA LEU A 82 13.93 -14.30 4.19
C LEU A 82 15.42 -14.13 4.52
N VAL A 83 15.82 -14.48 5.75
CA VAL A 83 17.22 -14.44 6.17
C VAL A 83 18.06 -15.40 5.34
N GLU A 84 17.58 -16.63 5.10
CA GLU A 84 18.26 -17.61 4.25
C GLU A 84 18.41 -17.09 2.82
N MET A 85 17.38 -16.45 2.25
CA MET A 85 17.46 -15.85 0.92
C MET A 85 18.55 -14.77 0.84
N VAL A 86 18.61 -13.84 1.79
CA VAL A 86 19.58 -12.73 1.75
C VAL A 86 21.00 -13.24 1.99
N THR A 87 21.19 -14.16 2.93
CA THR A 87 22.52 -14.68 3.32
C THR A 87 23.04 -15.78 2.39
N GLY A 88 22.17 -16.40 1.60
CA GLY A 88 22.52 -17.50 0.71
C GLY A 88 23.49 -17.10 -0.41
N ASP A 89 24.32 -18.05 -0.83
CA ASP A 89 25.38 -17.87 -1.82
C ASP A 89 24.89 -17.25 -3.14
N ALA A 90 23.67 -17.58 -3.56
CA ALA A 90 23.08 -17.03 -4.77
C ALA A 90 22.91 -15.50 -4.69
N HIS A 91 22.32 -15.01 -3.59
CA HIS A 91 22.06 -13.58 -3.40
C HIS A 91 23.35 -12.82 -3.04
N GLN A 92 24.21 -13.41 -2.22
CA GLN A 92 25.54 -12.86 -1.94
C GLN A 92 26.40 -12.75 -3.20
N GLY A 93 26.24 -13.69 -4.13
CA GLY A 93 26.79 -13.60 -5.48
C GLY A 93 26.32 -12.36 -6.21
N LEU A 94 25.02 -12.04 -6.22
CA LEU A 94 24.49 -10.82 -6.86
C LEU A 94 25.11 -9.55 -6.27
N ILE A 95 25.18 -9.47 -4.94
CA ILE A 95 25.77 -8.32 -4.23
C ILE A 95 27.25 -8.15 -4.62
N ALA A 96 28.03 -9.23 -4.61
CA ALA A 96 29.45 -9.20 -4.93
C ALA A 96 29.75 -8.75 -6.39
N HIS A 97 28.81 -8.99 -7.32
CA HIS A 97 28.93 -8.56 -8.71
C HIS A 97 28.34 -7.18 -8.98
N GLY A 98 27.78 -6.51 -7.97
CA GLY A 98 27.09 -5.23 -8.07
C GLY A 98 25.66 -5.40 -8.55
N CYS A 99 24.71 -5.29 -7.63
CA CYS A 99 23.27 -5.30 -7.90
C CYS A 99 22.60 -4.00 -7.44
N GLY A 100 21.37 -3.79 -7.91
CA GLY A 100 20.53 -2.67 -7.53
C GLY A 100 19.08 -2.93 -7.91
N HIS A 101 18.26 -3.24 -6.92
CA HIS A 101 16.81 -3.36 -7.10
C HIS A 101 16.22 -1.95 -7.14
N VAL A 102 15.66 -1.56 -8.29
CA VAL A 102 15.07 -0.24 -8.48
C VAL A 102 13.60 -0.41 -8.88
N PRO A 103 12.69 -0.57 -7.91
CA PRO A 103 11.27 -0.63 -8.21
C PRO A 103 10.79 0.74 -8.69
N SER A 104 9.80 0.75 -9.59
CA SER A 104 9.05 1.96 -9.90
C SER A 104 8.18 2.37 -8.71
N LEU A 105 7.68 3.61 -8.71
CA LEU A 105 6.75 4.06 -7.69
C LEU A 105 5.42 3.28 -7.82
N PRO A 106 5.02 2.51 -6.80
CA PRO A 106 3.78 1.77 -6.84
C PRO A 106 2.61 2.71 -6.55
N VAL A 107 1.43 2.35 -7.07
CA VAL A 107 0.16 2.94 -6.63
C VAL A 107 -0.33 2.12 -5.45
N VAL A 108 -0.46 2.75 -4.29
CA VAL A 108 -0.99 2.12 -3.08
C VAL A 108 -2.49 2.40 -3.00
N LEU A 109 -3.30 1.36 -2.99
CA LEU A 109 -4.73 1.45 -2.78
C LEU A 109 -5.03 0.80 -1.45
N LEU A 110 -5.47 1.60 -0.48
CA LEU A 110 -5.91 1.08 0.79
C LEU A 110 -7.32 0.55 0.64
N ASP A 111 -7.48 -0.71 0.99
CA ASP A 111 -8.79 -1.29 1.20
C ASP A 111 -9.17 -1.00 2.65
N GLY A 112 -10.24 -0.22 2.86
CA GLY A 112 -10.81 -0.06 4.20
C GLY A 112 -11.39 -1.40 4.70
N THR A 113 -12.32 -1.38 5.65
CA THR A 113 -13.10 -2.59 6.04
C THR A 113 -14.01 -3.15 4.93
N ALA A 114 -13.94 -2.65 3.71
CA ALA A 114 -14.70 -3.14 2.57
C ALA A 114 -13.74 -3.69 1.51
N PRO A 115 -14.06 -4.81 0.84
CA PRO A 115 -13.13 -5.54 -0.02
C PRO A 115 -12.84 -4.83 -1.36
N TRP A 116 -11.59 -4.97 -1.80
CA TRP A 116 -11.05 -4.39 -3.01
C TRP A 116 -11.75 -5.00 -4.20
N ARG A 117 -12.26 -4.13 -5.07
CA ARG A 117 -12.84 -4.52 -6.35
C ARG A 117 -11.98 -3.94 -7.46
N PRO A 118 -11.33 -4.77 -8.30
CA PRO A 118 -10.70 -4.25 -9.50
C PRO A 118 -11.77 -3.58 -10.36
N ALA A 119 -11.42 -2.47 -11.01
CA ALA A 119 -12.27 -1.91 -12.04
C ALA A 119 -12.46 -2.98 -13.13
N THR A 120 -13.65 -3.56 -13.22
CA THR A 120 -14.00 -4.42 -14.34
C THR A 120 -13.98 -3.54 -15.60
N PRO A 121 -13.19 -3.87 -16.64
CA PRO A 121 -13.38 -3.20 -17.92
C PRO A 121 -14.83 -3.44 -18.34
N SER A 122 -15.55 -2.35 -18.62
CA SER A 122 -16.93 -2.45 -19.09
C SER A 122 -16.96 -3.35 -20.31
N SER A 123 -17.74 -4.44 -20.27
CA SER A 123 -17.94 -5.36 -21.40
C SER A 123 -18.75 -4.74 -22.55
N SER A 124 -18.70 -3.41 -22.72
CA SER A 124 -19.36 -2.65 -23.75
C SER A 124 -18.34 -1.84 -24.55
N SER A 125 -17.38 -2.55 -25.15
CA SER A 125 -16.79 -2.12 -26.40
C SER A 125 -16.35 -3.39 -27.14
N ALA A 126 -17.23 -3.88 -28.03
CA ALA A 126 -16.77 -4.80 -29.07
C ALA A 126 -15.59 -4.13 -29.79
N PRO A 127 -14.49 -4.84 -30.07
CA PRO A 127 -13.42 -4.27 -30.88
C PRO A 127 -14.01 -3.95 -32.27
N PRO A 128 -13.80 -2.75 -32.83
CA PRO A 128 -14.12 -2.54 -34.23
C PRO A 128 -13.31 -3.54 -35.06
N SER A 129 -14.01 -4.19 -35.99
CA SER A 129 -13.46 -5.14 -36.95
C SER A 129 -12.17 -4.62 -37.57
N ARG A 130 -11.16 -5.50 -37.62
CA ARG A 130 -9.85 -5.33 -38.26
C ARG A 130 -9.91 -4.37 -39.47
N VAL A 131 -9.32 -3.20 -39.32
CA VAL A 131 -8.86 -2.36 -40.43
C VAL A 131 -7.41 -2.74 -40.72
N GLY A 132 -7.10 -2.91 -42.00
CA GLY A 132 -5.92 -3.58 -42.52
C GLY A 132 -4.57 -3.07 -42.02
N THR A 133 -3.61 -3.99 -42.01
CA THR A 133 -2.18 -3.70 -41.88
C THR A 133 -1.72 -2.83 -43.06
N PRO A 134 -1.16 -1.63 -42.84
CA PRO A 134 -0.28 -1.03 -43.82
C PRO A 134 1.10 -1.67 -43.67
N SER A 135 1.52 -2.33 -44.76
CA SER A 135 2.92 -2.65 -45.05
C SER A 135 3.75 -1.36 -45.03
N CYS A 136 4.74 -1.26 -44.16
CA CYS A 136 5.89 -0.39 -44.35
C CYS A 136 7.05 -1.26 -44.83
N GLY A 137 7.62 -0.88 -45.97
CA GLY A 137 8.89 -1.42 -46.47
C GLY A 137 10.10 -0.83 -45.77
#